data_AF-K0SGH9-F1
#
_entry.id   AF-K0SGH9-F1
#
_cell.length_a   1.000
_cell.length_b   1.000
_cell.length_c   1.000
_cell.angle_alpha   90.00
_cell.angle_beta   90.00
_cell.angle_gamma   90.00
#
_symmetry.space_group_name_H-M   'P 1'
#
loop_
_entity.id
_entity.type
_entity.pdbx_description
1 polymer ?
#
loop_
_entity_poly.entity_id
_entity_poly.type
_entity_poly.pdbx_seq_one_letter_code
_entity_poly.pdbx_strand_id
1 'polypeptide(L)'
;MHDSGSMEFGFNSLRTWNQRGMQGEAEVVPVIRLADFLEEIRDRRIPRPFGTYDRPKVVMKMDAEGMEYIILPDLVTSGALCSTVDFCFGEFHPQEFYFPQDHRKTHGGLFLQNATEGKAFGHSLVRAMTSSRHCKTTYSMADDESYLKDKEVFILPNGRVVEGEPVPYPEPET
;
A
#
# COMPACT_ATOMS: atom_id res chain seq x y z
N MET A 1 19.19 24.90 -2.38
CA MET A 1 17.81 25.39 -2.43
C MET A 1 16.95 24.14 -2.36
N HIS A 2 16.60 23.70 -1.14
CA HIS A 2 15.80 22.49 -0.96
C HIS A 2 14.38 22.81 -1.40
N ASP A 3 13.90 22.11 -2.42
CA ASP A 3 12.51 22.14 -2.83
C ASP A 3 11.69 21.43 -1.75
N SER A 4 11.29 22.19 -0.71
CA SER A 4 10.38 21.75 0.35
C SER A 4 8.93 21.55 -0.15
N GLY A 5 8.75 21.47 -1.47
CA GLY A 5 7.46 21.50 -2.13
C GLY A 5 7.11 20.25 -2.94
N SER A 6 8.01 19.33 -3.25
CA SER A 6 7.70 18.14 -4.08
C SER A 6 7.36 16.92 -3.23
N MET A 7 6.06 16.65 -3.07
CA MET A 7 5.60 15.30 -2.72
C MET A 7 5.78 14.45 -3.99
N GLU A 8 6.67 13.47 -3.95
CA GLU A 8 6.79 12.47 -5.02
C GLU A 8 5.70 11.41 -4.81
N PHE A 9 4.60 11.54 -5.55
CA PHE A 9 3.50 10.56 -5.56
C PHE A 9 3.77 9.36 -6.49
N GLY A 10 5.02 9.19 -6.96
CA GLY A 10 5.43 8.11 -7.85
C GLY A 10 4.49 7.87 -9.05
N PHE A 11 4.10 6.61 -9.23
CA PHE A 11 3.12 6.17 -10.22
C PHE A 11 1.72 6.08 -9.58
N ASN A 12 0.72 6.57 -10.28
CA ASN A 12 -0.68 6.35 -9.92
C ASN A 12 -1.45 5.79 -11.12
N SER A 13 -2.71 5.43 -10.88
CA SER A 13 -3.59 4.86 -11.92
C SER A 13 -4.27 5.89 -12.83
N LEU A 14 -4.02 7.19 -12.63
CA LEU A 14 -4.64 8.26 -13.40
C LEU A 14 -3.92 8.43 -14.74
N ARG A 15 -4.73 8.66 -15.78
CA ARG A 15 -4.25 8.65 -17.16
C ARG A 15 -3.51 9.91 -17.63
N THR A 16 -3.80 11.07 -17.05
CA THR A 16 -3.32 12.37 -17.61
C THR A 16 -3.01 13.45 -16.57
N TRP A 17 -3.32 13.22 -15.29
CA TRP A 17 -3.17 14.23 -14.24
C TRP A 17 -2.55 13.60 -13.00
N ASN A 18 -1.57 14.25 -12.40
CA ASN A 18 -1.19 13.93 -11.02
C ASN A 18 -2.06 14.71 -10.03
N GLN A 19 -1.96 14.40 -8.73
CA GLN A 19 -2.77 15.02 -7.66
C GLN A 19 -2.72 16.56 -7.63
N ARG A 20 -1.78 17.20 -8.34
CA ARG A 20 -1.57 18.65 -8.39
C ARG A 20 -2.10 19.31 -9.66
N GLY A 21 -2.79 18.57 -10.53
CA GLY A 21 -3.22 19.08 -11.83
C GLY A 21 -2.05 19.36 -12.77
N MET A 22 -0.87 18.78 -12.51
CA MET A 22 0.24 18.82 -13.46
C MET A 22 0.07 17.67 -14.45
N GLN A 23 0.45 17.94 -15.70
CA GLN A 23 0.38 16.97 -16.78
C GLN A 23 1.35 15.82 -16.51
N GLY A 24 0.81 14.62 -16.32
CA GLY A 24 1.59 13.39 -16.21
C GLY A 24 1.74 12.73 -17.59
N GLU A 25 2.82 11.97 -17.77
CA GLU A 25 3.00 11.11 -18.94
C GLU A 25 2.44 9.72 -18.62
N ALA A 26 1.57 9.21 -19.48
CA ALA A 26 1.00 7.88 -19.30
C ALA A 26 2.00 6.82 -19.77
N GLU A 27 2.38 5.93 -18.88
CA GLU A 27 3.27 4.82 -19.18
C GLU A 27 2.50 3.49 -19.22
N VAL A 28 2.84 2.64 -20.19
CA VAL A 28 2.29 1.30 -20.29
C VAL A 28 3.24 0.32 -19.63
N VAL A 29 2.87 -0.16 -18.45
CA VAL A 29 3.65 -1.13 -17.68
C VAL A 29 2.99 -2.52 -17.73
N PRO A 30 3.76 -3.62 -17.83
CA PRO A 30 3.25 -4.95 -17.59
C PRO A 30 2.75 -5.07 -16.14
N VAL A 31 1.51 -5.53 -15.97
CA VAL A 31 0.92 -5.72 -14.65
C VAL A 31 0.92 -7.21 -14.31
N ILE A 32 1.41 -7.54 -13.13
CA ILE A 32 1.27 -8.87 -12.52
C ILE A 32 0.17 -8.78 -11.48
N ARG A 33 -0.73 -9.78 -11.47
CA ARG A 33 -1.73 -9.89 -10.41
C ARG A 33 -1.04 -10.26 -9.10
N LEU A 34 -1.13 -9.39 -8.10
CA LEU A 34 -0.43 -9.58 -6.82
C LEU A 34 -0.82 -10.89 -6.11
N ALA A 35 -2.08 -11.33 -6.22
CA ALA A 35 -2.51 -12.62 -5.69
C ALA A 35 -1.70 -13.79 -6.28
N ASP A 36 -1.46 -13.80 -7.60
CA ASP A 36 -0.72 -14.86 -8.27
C ASP A 36 0.76 -14.83 -7.85
N PHE A 37 1.34 -13.64 -7.70
CA PHE A 37 2.70 -13.49 -7.19
C PHE A 37 2.85 -13.99 -5.74
N LEU A 38 1.90 -13.67 -4.86
CA LEU A 38 1.92 -14.14 -3.47
C LEU A 38 1.83 -15.66 -3.36
N GLU A 39 1.08 -16.30 -4.26
CA GLU A 39 1.01 -17.75 -4.34
C GLU A 39 2.33 -18.36 -4.84
N GLU A 40 2.99 -17.74 -5.82
CA GLU A 40 4.31 -18.18 -6.32
C GLU A 40 5.38 -18.15 -5.23
N ILE A 41 5.35 -17.13 -4.36
CA ILE A 41 6.37 -16.97 -3.31
C ILE A 41 6.02 -17.66 -1.99
N ARG A 42 4.80 -18.22 -1.86
CA ARG A 42 4.28 -18.74 -0.60
C ARG A 42 5.20 -19.78 0.05
N ASP A 43 5.76 -20.65 -0.76
CA ASP A 43 6.58 -21.79 -0.30
C ASP A 43 8.09 -21.46 -0.29
N ARG A 44 8.47 -20.20 -0.55
CA ARG A 44 9.87 -19.77 -0.46
C ARG A 44 10.35 -19.84 0.98
N ARG A 45 11.60 -20.27 1.17
CA ARG A 45 12.22 -20.31 2.50
C ARG A 45 12.39 -18.90 3.05
N ILE A 46 11.69 -18.59 4.14
CA ILE A 46 11.81 -17.29 4.81
C ILE A 46 13.22 -17.16 5.42
N PRO A 47 13.92 -16.03 5.21
CA PRO A 47 15.23 -15.80 5.82
C PRO A 47 15.20 -15.92 7.34
N ARG A 48 16.32 -16.34 7.93
CA ARG A 48 16.45 -16.37 9.39
C ARG A 48 16.42 -14.93 9.92
N PRO A 49 15.56 -14.60 10.90
CA PRO A 49 15.50 -13.25 11.44
C PRO A 49 16.79 -12.93 12.20
N PHE A 50 17.20 -11.65 12.17
CA PHE A 50 18.32 -11.16 12.97
C PHE A 50 17.84 -10.87 14.40
N GLY A 51 18.17 -11.75 15.36
CA GLY A 51 17.77 -11.62 16.76
C GLY A 51 16.95 -12.81 17.27
N THR A 52 16.34 -12.66 18.45
CA THR A 52 15.51 -13.70 19.09
C THR A 52 14.04 -13.37 18.88
N TYR A 53 13.38 -14.09 17.97
CA TYR A 53 11.96 -13.98 17.68
C TYR A 53 11.34 -15.37 17.60
N ASP A 54 10.06 -15.48 17.98
CA ASP A 54 9.35 -16.77 18.02
C ASP A 54 9.22 -17.41 16.63
N ARG A 55 8.96 -16.59 15.60
CA ARG A 55 8.90 -17.01 14.19
C ARG A 55 9.09 -15.82 13.25
N PRO A 56 9.64 -16.03 12.04
CA PRO A 56 9.62 -14.98 11.03
C PRO A 56 8.18 -14.66 10.59
N LYS A 57 7.99 -13.45 10.06
CA LYS A 57 6.70 -12.91 9.64
C LYS A 57 6.81 -12.36 8.23
N VAL A 58 5.76 -12.55 7.44
CA VAL A 58 5.61 -11.87 6.14
C VAL A 58 4.78 -10.62 6.36
N VAL A 59 5.39 -9.47 6.09
CA VAL A 59 4.77 -8.14 6.25
C VAL A 59 4.65 -7.49 4.88
N MET A 60 3.51 -6.87 4.61
CA MET A 60 3.24 -6.13 3.38
C MET A 60 2.77 -4.72 3.71
N LYS A 61 3.37 -3.73 3.02
CA LYS A 61 2.80 -2.38 2.88
C LYS A 61 2.01 -2.35 1.57
N MET A 62 0.81 -1.80 1.60
CA MET A 62 -0.02 -1.62 0.41
C MET A 62 -0.46 -0.16 0.31
N ASP A 63 0.13 0.52 -0.64
CA ASP A 63 -0.11 1.92 -0.97
C ASP A 63 0.10 1.97 -2.49
N ALA A 64 -1.01 2.11 -3.21
CA ALA A 64 -1.09 1.92 -4.65
C ALA A 64 -1.92 3.01 -5.33
N GLU A 65 -2.03 4.17 -4.68
CA GLU A 65 -2.55 5.42 -5.23
C GLU A 65 -3.85 5.21 -6.03
N GLY A 66 -4.87 4.73 -5.33
CA GLY A 66 -6.22 4.49 -5.85
C GLY A 66 -6.47 3.07 -6.38
N MET A 67 -5.45 2.22 -6.49
CA MET A 67 -5.62 0.82 -6.93
C MET A 67 -6.00 -0.14 -5.81
N GLU A 68 -6.07 0.33 -4.56
CA GLU A 68 -6.43 -0.51 -3.41
C GLU A 68 -7.85 -1.06 -3.52
N TYR A 69 -8.74 -0.34 -4.21
CA TYR A 69 -10.13 -0.74 -4.48
C TYR A 69 -10.24 -1.97 -5.37
N ILE A 70 -9.18 -2.37 -6.08
CA ILE A 70 -9.18 -3.63 -6.85
C ILE A 70 -8.17 -4.63 -6.31
N ILE A 71 -7.03 -4.18 -5.78
CA ILE A 71 -5.98 -5.05 -5.25
C ILE A 71 -6.45 -5.74 -3.98
N LEU A 72 -6.91 -4.99 -2.95
CA LEU A 72 -7.26 -5.61 -1.68
C LEU A 72 -8.45 -6.58 -1.78
N PRO A 73 -9.54 -6.27 -2.50
CA PRO A 73 -10.63 -7.23 -2.69
C PRO A 73 -10.16 -8.51 -3.40
N ASP A 74 -9.32 -8.41 -4.42
CA ASP A 74 -8.78 -9.58 -5.12
C ASP A 74 -7.93 -10.45 -4.19
N LEU A 75 -7.06 -9.82 -3.39
CA LEU A 75 -6.23 -10.51 -2.40
C LEU A 75 -7.04 -11.22 -1.31
N VAL A 76 -8.13 -10.60 -0.85
CA VAL A 76 -9.03 -11.17 0.16
C VAL A 76 -9.86 -12.32 -0.43
N THR A 77 -10.43 -12.13 -1.62
CA THR A 77 -11.34 -13.11 -2.25
C THR A 77 -10.61 -14.31 -2.84
N SER A 78 -9.38 -14.14 -3.34
CA SER A 78 -8.50 -15.24 -3.74
C SER A 78 -7.94 -16.04 -2.56
N GLY A 79 -7.94 -15.45 -1.36
CA GLY A 79 -7.33 -16.03 -0.16
C GLY A 79 -5.81 -15.85 -0.08
N ALA A 80 -5.16 -15.28 -1.10
CA ALA A 80 -3.71 -15.09 -1.16
C ALA A 80 -3.18 -14.23 0.00
N LEU A 81 -3.96 -13.22 0.43
CA LEU A 81 -3.60 -12.42 1.59
C LEU A 81 -3.51 -13.30 2.85
N CYS A 82 -4.58 -14.04 3.11
CA CYS A 82 -4.76 -14.85 4.30
C CYS A 82 -3.84 -16.08 4.34
N SER A 83 -3.41 -16.60 3.18
CA SER A 83 -2.50 -17.74 3.08
C SER A 83 -1.04 -17.34 3.30
N THR A 84 -0.63 -16.17 2.79
CA THR A 84 0.79 -15.78 2.72
C THR A 84 1.17 -14.70 3.75
N VAL A 85 0.38 -13.63 3.89
CA VAL A 85 0.76 -12.43 4.65
C VAL A 85 0.33 -12.51 6.13
N ASP A 86 1.24 -12.26 7.07
CA ASP A 86 0.93 -12.21 8.51
C ASP A 86 0.41 -10.83 8.95
N PHE A 87 0.98 -9.75 8.40
CA PHE A 87 0.59 -8.38 8.70
C PHE A 87 0.57 -7.55 7.42
N CYS A 88 -0.52 -6.82 7.20
CA CYS A 88 -0.65 -5.88 6.10
C CYS A 88 -1.02 -4.51 6.67
N PHE A 89 -0.38 -3.47 6.20
CA PHE A 89 -0.82 -2.11 6.47
C PHE A 89 -0.90 -1.32 5.18
N GLY A 90 -1.84 -0.40 5.13
CA GLY A 90 -2.11 0.38 3.94
C GLY A 90 -3.32 1.26 4.11
N GLU A 91 -3.48 2.20 3.19
CA GLU A 91 -4.61 3.11 3.18
C GLU A 91 -5.48 2.96 1.94
N PHE A 92 -6.72 3.44 2.04
CA PHE A 92 -7.59 3.60 0.88
C PHE A 92 -7.61 5.07 0.53
N HIS A 93 -7.02 5.41 -0.61
CA HIS A 93 -6.99 6.74 -1.18
C HIS A 93 -8.40 7.19 -1.59
N PRO A 94 -9.12 8.03 -0.81
CA PRO A 94 -10.51 8.38 -1.06
C PRO A 94 -10.62 9.78 -1.69
N GLN A 95 -9.62 10.22 -2.44
CA GLN A 95 -9.65 11.53 -3.09
C GLN A 95 -10.57 11.47 -4.33
N GLU A 96 -11.42 12.48 -4.50
CA GLU A 96 -12.47 12.48 -5.55
C GLU A 96 -11.91 12.32 -6.98
N PHE A 97 -10.65 12.70 -7.23
CA PHE A 97 -10.04 12.55 -8.56
C PHE A 97 -9.74 11.09 -8.93
N TYR A 98 -9.76 10.15 -7.97
CA TYR A 98 -9.73 8.72 -8.23
C TYR A 98 -11.11 8.16 -8.65
N PHE A 99 -12.17 8.98 -8.65
CA PHE A 99 -13.53 8.54 -8.93
C PHE A 99 -14.09 9.19 -10.20
N PRO A 100 -14.99 8.52 -10.92
CA PRO A 100 -15.54 7.18 -10.62
C PRO A 100 -14.53 6.05 -10.90
N GLN A 101 -14.57 5.01 -10.08
CA GLN A 101 -13.87 3.75 -10.33
C GLN A 101 -14.81 2.82 -11.09
N ASP A 102 -14.63 2.67 -12.41
CA ASP A 102 -15.46 1.82 -13.26
C ASP A 102 -14.73 0.55 -13.69
N HIS A 103 -14.92 -0.50 -12.89
CA HIS A 103 -14.42 -1.85 -13.16
C HIS A 103 -15.56 -2.81 -13.47
N ARG A 104 -16.68 -2.35 -14.04
CA ARG A 104 -17.84 -3.24 -14.31
C ARG A 104 -17.54 -4.38 -15.28
N LYS A 105 -16.55 -4.18 -16.17
CA LYS A 105 -16.10 -5.19 -17.14
C LYS A 105 -14.92 -6.02 -16.64
N THR A 106 -14.36 -5.67 -15.49
CA THR A 106 -13.15 -6.29 -14.90
C THR A 106 -13.42 -6.58 -13.41
N HIS A 107 -12.45 -7.08 -12.65
CA HIS A 107 -12.44 -7.12 -11.17
C HIS A 107 -13.80 -7.28 -10.44
N GLY A 108 -14.58 -8.30 -10.79
CA GLY A 108 -15.83 -8.64 -10.09
C GLY A 108 -16.99 -7.67 -10.30
N GLY A 109 -16.91 -6.76 -11.28
CA GLY A 109 -18.02 -5.85 -11.61
C GLY A 109 -18.10 -4.60 -10.73
N LEU A 110 -17.02 -4.23 -10.05
CA LEU A 110 -16.98 -3.11 -9.11
C LEU A 110 -17.28 -1.77 -9.80
N PHE A 111 -18.15 -0.97 -9.18
CA PHE A 111 -18.38 0.43 -9.54
C PHE A 111 -18.48 1.27 -8.27
N LEU A 112 -17.64 2.30 -8.16
CA LEU A 112 -17.70 3.27 -7.06
C LEU A 112 -17.83 4.66 -7.66
N GLN A 113 -18.91 5.36 -7.33
CA GLN A 113 -19.26 6.62 -7.96
C GLN A 113 -18.43 7.79 -7.43
N ASN A 114 -18.07 7.79 -6.15
CA ASN A 114 -17.43 8.92 -5.46
C ASN A 114 -16.58 8.44 -4.28
N ALA A 115 -15.80 9.36 -3.72
CA ALA A 115 -14.96 9.14 -2.55
C ALA A 115 -15.69 8.55 -1.33
N THR A 116 -16.94 8.98 -1.10
CA THR A 116 -17.71 8.54 0.06
C THR A 116 -18.03 7.05 -0.05
N GLU A 117 -18.43 6.59 -1.24
CA GLU A 117 -18.63 5.17 -1.52
C GLU A 117 -17.33 4.38 -1.41
N GLY A 118 -16.23 4.90 -1.95
CA GLY A 118 -14.90 4.27 -1.82
C GLY A 118 -14.50 4.06 -0.36
N LYS A 119 -14.60 5.09 0.47
CA LYS A 119 -14.30 5.00 1.90
C LYS A 119 -15.19 3.96 2.61
N ALA A 120 -16.49 3.97 2.34
CA ALA A 120 -17.42 3.00 2.91
C ALA A 120 -17.10 1.56 2.49
N PHE A 121 -16.73 1.36 1.22
CA PHE A 121 -16.30 0.08 0.68
C PHE A 121 -15.03 -0.42 1.35
N GLY A 122 -13.98 0.41 1.42
CA GLY A 122 -12.70 0.05 2.04
C GLY A 122 -12.85 -0.34 3.51
N HIS A 123 -13.58 0.45 4.29
CA HIS A 123 -13.89 0.12 5.69
C HIS A 123 -14.67 -1.19 5.83
N SER A 124 -15.66 -1.42 4.96
CA SER A 124 -16.48 -2.64 4.99
C SER A 124 -15.65 -3.88 4.67
N LEU A 125 -14.73 -3.77 3.70
CA LEU A 125 -13.82 -4.84 3.33
C LEU A 125 -12.87 -5.20 4.48
N VAL A 126 -12.23 -4.19 5.09
CA VAL A 126 -11.34 -4.40 6.24
C VAL A 126 -12.10 -5.02 7.42
N ARG A 127 -13.33 -4.56 7.69
CA ARG A 127 -14.19 -5.15 8.72
C ARG A 127 -14.55 -6.61 8.43
N ALA A 128 -14.87 -6.93 7.17
CA ALA A 128 -15.19 -8.31 6.77
C ALA A 128 -13.98 -9.24 6.93
N MET A 129 -12.81 -8.79 6.49
CA MET A 129 -11.55 -9.51 6.63
C MET A 129 -11.17 -9.74 8.09
N THR A 130 -11.17 -8.69 8.92
CA THR A 130 -10.81 -8.79 10.35
C THR A 130 -11.81 -9.62 11.16
N SER A 131 -13.05 -9.76 10.68
CA SER A 131 -14.06 -10.64 11.30
C SER A 131 -13.90 -12.11 10.91
N SER A 132 -13.09 -12.42 9.89
CA SER A 132 -12.88 -13.80 9.42
C SER A 132 -11.93 -14.56 10.34
N ARG A 133 -12.40 -15.67 10.89
CA ARG A 133 -11.56 -16.59 11.70
C ARG A 133 -10.55 -17.38 10.87
N HIS A 134 -10.72 -17.39 9.55
CA HIS A 134 -9.88 -18.15 8.63
C HIS A 134 -8.76 -17.31 8.01
N CYS A 135 -8.70 -16.00 8.32
CA CYS A 135 -7.63 -15.13 7.85
C CYS A 135 -6.59 -14.92 8.95
N LYS A 136 -5.34 -15.35 8.71
CA LYS A 136 -4.24 -15.10 9.66
C LYS A 136 -3.75 -13.65 9.64
N THR A 137 -4.03 -12.93 8.56
CA THR A 137 -3.54 -11.58 8.32
C THR A 137 -4.17 -10.60 9.30
N THR A 138 -3.33 -9.87 10.02
CA THR A 138 -3.76 -8.66 10.72
C THR A 138 -3.63 -7.48 9.75
N TYR A 139 -4.70 -6.70 9.61
CA TYR A 139 -4.70 -5.52 8.74
C TYR A 139 -4.78 -4.24 9.58
N SER A 140 -3.93 -3.26 9.26
CA SER A 140 -3.96 -1.92 9.85
C SER A 140 -4.24 -0.89 8.75
N MET A 141 -5.27 -0.07 8.93
CA MET A 141 -5.44 1.14 8.12
C MET A 141 -4.52 2.22 8.68
N ALA A 142 -3.44 2.53 7.97
CA ALA A 142 -2.47 3.55 8.34
C ALA A 142 -2.03 4.29 7.07
N ASP A 143 -2.08 5.62 7.14
CA ASP A 143 -1.51 6.59 6.20
C ASP A 143 0.01 6.63 6.45
N ASP A 144 0.83 6.53 5.41
CA ASP A 144 2.29 6.53 5.55
C ASP A 144 2.95 7.83 5.06
N GLU A 145 2.18 8.68 4.39
CA GLU A 145 2.51 10.04 3.99
C GLU A 145 2.49 10.99 5.20
N SER A 146 1.89 10.54 6.30
CA SER A 146 1.91 11.26 7.57
C SER A 146 3.34 11.43 8.11
N TYR A 147 4.29 10.50 7.85
CA TYR A 147 5.67 10.58 8.33
C TYR A 147 6.42 11.85 7.88
N LEU A 148 6.10 12.38 6.70
CA LEU A 148 6.74 13.59 6.18
C LEU A 148 6.32 14.85 6.97
N LYS A 149 5.19 14.78 7.70
CA LYS A 149 4.61 15.86 8.52
C LYS A 149 4.73 15.57 10.02
N ASP A 150 4.73 14.30 10.37
CA ASP A 150 4.84 13.77 11.72
C ASP A 150 6.31 13.71 12.05
N LYS A 151 6.81 14.78 12.69
CA LYS A 151 8.18 14.88 13.24
C LYS A 151 8.42 13.87 14.38
N GLU A 152 7.88 12.67 14.27
CA GLU A 152 8.03 11.60 15.23
C GLU A 152 9.48 11.12 15.21
N VAL A 153 10.04 11.13 16.40
CA VAL A 153 11.43 10.80 16.63
C VAL A 153 11.59 9.28 16.60
N PHE A 154 12.45 8.76 15.73
CA PHE A 154 12.73 7.34 15.70
C PHE A 154 13.67 6.98 16.86
N ILE A 155 13.15 6.28 17.88
CA ILE A 155 13.96 5.80 19.00
C ILE A 155 14.50 4.42 18.64
N LEU A 156 15.80 4.35 18.37
CA LEU A 156 16.50 3.08 18.14
C LEU A 156 16.48 2.22 19.41
N PRO A 157 16.63 0.88 19.30
CA PRO A 157 16.63 -0.04 20.45
C PRO A 157 17.68 0.24 21.53
N ASN A 158 18.71 1.04 21.21
CA ASN A 158 19.74 1.50 22.15
C ASN A 158 19.39 2.85 22.81
N GLY A 159 18.16 3.34 22.66
CA GLY A 159 17.70 4.62 23.19
C GLY A 159 18.19 5.85 22.40
N ARG A 160 18.87 5.67 21.26
CA ARG A 160 19.28 6.79 20.42
C ARG A 160 18.07 7.31 19.65
N VAL A 161 17.77 8.57 19.90
CA VAL A 161 16.88 9.41 19.11
C VAL A 161 17.58 9.73 17.79
N VAL A 162 17.01 9.28 16.68
CA VAL A 162 17.33 9.79 15.35
C VAL A 162 16.25 10.79 15.01
N GLU A 163 16.58 12.08 15.16
CA GLU A 163 15.80 13.13 14.48
C GLU A 163 15.99 12.88 12.98
N GLY A 164 14.88 12.85 12.24
CA GLY A 164 14.90 12.61 10.80
C GLY A 164 15.60 13.74 10.06
N GLU A 165 16.94 13.76 10.07
CA GLU A 165 17.68 14.51 9.07
C GLU A 165 17.61 13.72 7.75
N PRO A 166 17.30 14.40 6.64
CA PRO A 166 17.23 13.76 5.33
C PRO A 166 18.57 13.11 5.04
N VAL A 167 18.56 11.80 4.78
CA VAL A 167 19.75 11.06 4.35
C VAL A 167 20.14 11.64 2.99
N PRO A 168 21.34 12.24 2.83
CA PRO A 168 21.76 12.77 1.54
C PRO A 168 21.82 11.61 0.55
N TYR A 169 21.20 11.79 -0.62
CA TYR A 169 21.31 10.86 -1.73
C TYR A 169 22.80 10.64 -2.05
N PRO A 170 23.26 9.38 -2.20
CA PRO A 170 24.62 9.15 -2.68
C PRO A 170 24.72 9.76 -4.08
N GLU A 171 25.73 10.61 -4.29
CA GLU A 171 26.01 11.15 -5.61
C GLU A 171 26.29 10.00 -6.59
N PRO A 172 25.82 10.09 -7.84
CA PRO A 172 26.14 9.08 -8.84
C PRO A 172 27.65 9.02 -9.04
N GLU A 173 28.23 7.83 -8.89
CA GLU A 173 29.64 7.58 -9.22
C GLU A 173 29.85 7.88 -10.71
N THR A 174 30.71 8.86 -10.99
CA THR A 174 31.16 9.25 -12.34
C THR A 174 32.18 8.28 -12.91
#